data_AF-A0AAW6KPY1-F1
#
_entry.id   AF-A0AAW6KPY1-F1
#
_cell.length_a   1.000
_cell.length_b   1.000
_cell.length_c   1.000
_cell.angle_alpha   90.00
_cell.angle_beta   90.00
_cell.angle_gamma   90.00
#
_symmetry.space_group_name_H-M   'P 1'
#
loop_
_entity.id
_entity.type
_entity.pdbx_description
1 polymer ?
#
loop_
_entity_poly.entity_id
_entity_poly.type
_entity_poly.pdbx_seq_one_letter_code
_entity_poly.pdbx_strand_id
1 'polypeptide(L)'
;MTKGTAAGQFASASYKPAGKTGTAQSFYDGPDKSKTGTPTYNTTLVAYAPYDNPEVAISVVVPWVYNDYGQRYSITNELGRKVLDKYFELKSKQSKENTAEKNKDKIEKEATE
;
A
#
# COMPACT_ATOMS: atom_id res chain seq x y z
N MET A 1 -11.20 8.34 18.33
CA MET A 1 -11.19 8.03 16.88
C MET A 1 -10.30 9.04 16.16
N THR A 2 -9.45 8.59 15.23
CA THR A 2 -8.63 9.48 14.40
C THR A 2 -9.52 10.12 13.31
N LYS A 3 -9.33 11.42 13.02
CA LYS A 3 -10.13 12.17 12.02
C LYS A 3 -9.47 12.23 10.63
N GLY A 4 -8.53 11.32 10.35
CA GLY A 4 -7.74 11.33 9.10
C GLY A 4 -8.53 10.79 7.90
N THR A 5 -8.18 11.25 6.70
CA THR A 5 -8.79 10.80 5.43
C THR A 5 -8.60 9.30 5.15
N ALA A 6 -7.57 8.70 5.74
CA ALA A 6 -7.32 7.26 5.66
C ALA A 6 -7.78 6.48 6.90
N ALA A 7 -8.40 7.15 7.88
CA ALA A 7 -8.78 6.52 9.15
C ALA A 7 -9.75 5.36 8.97
N GLY A 8 -10.71 5.46 8.05
CA GLY A 8 -11.66 4.37 7.78
C GLY A 8 -10.97 3.04 7.42
N GLN A 9 -9.84 3.11 6.72
CA GLN A 9 -9.13 1.92 6.23
C GLN A 9 -8.07 1.44 7.21
N PHE A 10 -7.49 2.33 8.02
CA PHE A 10 -6.33 2.01 8.85
C PHE A 10 -6.60 1.94 10.36
N ALA A 11 -7.71 2.48 10.86
CA ALA A 11 -7.96 2.57 12.30
C ALA A 11 -8.05 1.20 13.01
N SER A 12 -8.43 0.13 12.29
CA SER A 12 -8.54 -1.22 12.83
C SER A 12 -7.28 -2.09 12.66
N ALA A 13 -6.22 -1.57 12.02
CA ALA A 13 -5.02 -2.34 11.75
C ALA A 13 -4.16 -2.52 13.01
N SER A 14 -3.87 -3.77 13.38
CA SER A 14 -3.10 -4.11 14.59
C SER A 14 -1.64 -3.67 14.53
N TYR A 15 -1.06 -3.57 13.34
CA TYR A 15 0.31 -3.13 13.10
C TYR A 15 0.50 -1.60 13.16
N LYS A 16 -0.52 -0.84 13.57
CA LYS A 16 -0.45 0.62 13.79
C LYS A 16 0.19 1.40 12.61
N PRO A 17 -0.41 1.37 11.42
CA PRO A 17 0.13 2.11 10.28
C PRO A 17 -0.01 3.62 10.46
N ALA A 18 0.96 4.36 9.93
CA ALA A 18 0.91 5.80 9.75
C ALA A 18 1.06 6.13 8.26
N GLY A 19 0.35 7.16 7.79
CA GLY A 19 0.40 7.50 6.38
C GLY A 19 -0.30 8.81 6.04
N LYS A 20 -0.08 9.26 4.80
CA LYS A 20 -0.63 10.49 4.26
C LYS A 20 -1.19 10.24 2.86
N THR A 21 -2.42 10.72 2.65
CA THR A 21 -3.07 10.71 1.34
C THR A 21 -2.69 11.95 0.53
N GLY A 22 -2.61 11.79 -0.78
CA GLY A 22 -2.48 12.87 -1.74
C GLY A 22 -3.52 12.78 -2.86
N THR A 23 -3.80 13.92 -3.47
CA THR A 23 -4.64 14.01 -4.67
C THR A 23 -4.04 15.08 -5.56
N ALA A 24 -3.81 14.74 -6.82
CA ALA A 24 -3.25 15.64 -7.81
C ALA A 24 -4.21 15.75 -8.99
N GLN A 25 -4.52 16.98 -9.38
CA GLN A 25 -5.20 17.24 -10.65
C GLN A 25 -4.29 16.82 -11.82
N SER A 26 -4.89 16.26 -12.85
CA SER A 26 -4.20 15.74 -14.03
C SER A 26 -5.10 15.83 -15.26
N PHE A 27 -4.53 15.52 -16.41
CA PHE A 27 -5.29 15.22 -17.63
C PHE A 27 -5.12 13.74 -17.99
N TYR A 28 -6.14 13.15 -18.58
CA TYR A 28 -6.10 11.77 -19.05
C TYR A 28 -5.16 11.65 -20.25
N ASP A 29 -4.25 10.69 -20.21
CA ASP A 29 -3.40 10.28 -21.36
C ASP A 29 -3.20 8.76 -21.36
N GLY A 30 -4.28 8.04 -21.10
CA GLY A 30 -4.28 6.59 -21.07
C GLY A 30 -4.47 5.94 -22.45
N PRO A 31 -4.75 4.63 -22.46
CA PRO A 31 -4.96 3.85 -23.68
C PRO A 31 -6.18 4.29 -24.50
N ASP A 32 -7.24 4.79 -23.85
CA ASP A 32 -8.44 5.26 -24.54
C ASP A 32 -8.23 6.67 -25.10
N LYS A 33 -7.72 6.74 -26.33
CA LYS A 33 -7.35 8.02 -26.95
C LYS A 33 -8.51 8.99 -27.15
N SER A 34 -9.76 8.51 -27.16
CA SER A 34 -10.94 9.38 -27.22
C SER A 34 -11.10 10.29 -26.00
N LYS A 35 -10.48 9.92 -24.86
CA LYS A 35 -10.55 10.66 -23.60
C LYS A 35 -9.33 11.55 -23.34
N THR A 36 -8.36 11.57 -24.24
CA THR A 36 -7.10 12.33 -24.07
C THR A 36 -7.39 13.80 -23.74
N GLY A 37 -6.72 14.35 -22.75
CA GLY A 37 -6.91 15.74 -22.31
C GLY A 37 -8.11 15.95 -21.38
N THR A 38 -8.90 14.93 -21.06
CA THR A 38 -10.00 15.06 -20.09
C THR A 38 -9.43 15.34 -18.69
N PRO A 39 -9.93 16.36 -17.95
CA PRO A 39 -9.53 16.59 -16.55
C PRO A 39 -9.82 15.36 -15.68
N THR A 40 -8.84 14.97 -14.88
CA THR A 40 -8.88 13.80 -14.01
C THR A 40 -8.13 14.05 -12.71
N TYR A 41 -8.21 13.11 -11.78
CA TYR A 41 -7.48 13.15 -10.53
C TYR A 41 -6.67 11.87 -10.33
N ASN A 42 -5.39 12.05 -10.04
CA ASN A 42 -4.54 10.98 -9.54
C ASN A 42 -4.68 10.94 -8.02
N THR A 43 -4.72 9.75 -7.45
CA THR A 43 -4.73 9.57 -5.99
C THR A 43 -3.45 8.89 -5.56
N THR A 44 -2.94 9.28 -4.41
CA THR A 44 -1.71 8.71 -3.85
C THR A 44 -1.87 8.40 -2.36
N LEU A 45 -1.10 7.43 -1.90
CA LEU A 45 -0.89 7.14 -0.48
C LEU A 45 0.59 6.83 -0.27
N VAL A 46 1.20 7.49 0.71
CA VAL A 46 2.48 7.05 1.29
C VAL A 46 2.19 6.62 2.72
N ALA A 47 2.63 5.43 3.09
CA ALA A 47 2.40 4.87 4.42
C ALA A 47 3.57 4.01 4.89
N TYR A 48 3.72 3.88 6.20
CA TYR A 48 4.68 2.98 6.84
C TYR A 48 4.06 2.31 8.06
N ALA A 49 4.64 1.19 8.48
CA ALA A 49 4.21 0.46 9.67
C ALA A 49 5.34 -0.40 10.26
N PRO A 50 5.29 -0.67 11.59
CA PRO A 50 4.50 0.05 12.60
C PRO A 50 4.91 1.51 12.77
N TYR A 51 4.01 2.34 13.32
CA TYR A 51 4.29 3.77 13.57
C TYR A 51 5.50 3.98 14.51
N ASP A 52 5.59 3.18 15.57
CA ASP A 52 6.59 3.36 16.64
C ASP A 52 7.99 2.86 16.23
N ASN A 53 8.06 1.83 15.38
CA ASN A 53 9.30 1.23 14.88
C ASN A 53 9.09 0.71 13.44
N PRO A 54 9.23 1.58 12.42
CA PRO A 54 8.89 1.22 11.04
C PRO A 54 9.76 0.10 10.48
N GLU A 55 9.15 -0.90 9.86
CA GLU A 55 9.85 -2.01 9.19
C GLU A 55 9.49 -2.14 7.71
N VAL A 56 8.37 -1.55 7.28
CA VAL A 56 7.94 -1.50 5.88
C VAL A 56 7.37 -0.12 5.56
N ALA A 57 7.67 0.38 4.36
CA ALA A 57 7.08 1.58 3.79
C ALA A 57 6.53 1.25 2.40
N ILE A 58 5.41 1.88 2.04
CA ILE A 58 4.74 1.73 0.76
C ILE A 58 4.41 3.09 0.15
N SER A 59 4.42 3.13 -1.19
CA SER A 59 3.88 4.23 -1.98
C SER A 59 2.92 3.64 -3.01
N VAL A 60 1.67 4.10 -2.99
CA VAL A 60 0.63 3.67 -3.91
C VAL A 60 0.21 4.87 -4.74
N VAL A 61 0.26 4.72 -6.06
CA VAL A 61 -0.15 5.74 -7.03
C VAL A 61 -1.14 5.09 -7.97
N VAL A 62 -2.35 5.66 -8.05
CA VAL A 62 -3.34 5.26 -9.05
C VAL A 62 -3.66 6.49 -9.90
N PRO A 63 -3.31 6.47 -11.20
CA PRO A 63 -3.59 7.58 -12.09
C PRO A 63 -5.06 7.57 -12.56
N TRP A 64 -5.55 8.75 -12.94
CA TRP A 64 -6.84 8.94 -13.63
C TRP A 64 -8.05 8.26 -12.97
N VAL A 65 -8.12 8.31 -11.63
CA VAL A 65 -9.07 7.52 -10.83
C VAL A 65 -10.52 7.97 -11.00
N TYR A 66 -10.72 9.28 -11.10
CA TYR A 66 -12.02 9.91 -11.31
C TYR A 66 -11.83 11.25 -12.02
N ASN A 67 -12.86 11.72 -12.71
CA ASN A 67 -12.94 13.04 -13.36
C ASN A 67 -13.81 14.04 -12.58
N ASP A 68 -14.62 13.56 -11.63
CA ASP A 68 -15.38 14.39 -10.69
C ASP A 68 -14.84 14.21 -9.26
N TYR A 69 -14.37 15.30 -8.67
CA TYR A 69 -13.86 15.31 -7.30
C TYR A 69 -14.96 15.08 -6.24
N GLY A 70 -16.21 15.43 -6.54
CA GLY A 70 -17.37 15.17 -5.67
C GLY A 70 -17.68 13.68 -5.51
N GLN A 71 -17.31 12.86 -6.51
CA GLN A 71 -17.50 11.41 -6.53
C GLN A 71 -16.22 10.64 -6.18
N ARG A 72 -15.26 11.30 -5.52
CA ARG A 72 -13.98 10.68 -5.13
C ARG A 72 -14.19 9.47 -4.21
N TYR A 73 -13.38 8.44 -4.42
CA TYR A 73 -13.31 7.25 -3.57
C TYR A 73 -11.86 6.95 -3.19
N SER A 74 -11.66 6.15 -2.13
CA SER A 74 -10.37 5.99 -1.46
C SER A 74 -9.59 4.75 -1.91
N ILE A 75 -9.42 4.54 -3.22
CA ILE A 75 -8.81 3.31 -3.77
C ILE A 75 -7.37 3.07 -3.27
N THR A 76 -6.56 4.12 -3.17
CA THR A 76 -5.18 4.00 -2.67
C THR A 76 -5.12 3.58 -1.21
N ASN A 77 -6.10 4.00 -0.39
CA ASN A 77 -6.18 3.59 1.01
C ASN A 77 -6.53 2.10 1.12
N GLU A 78 -7.46 1.61 0.29
CA GLU A 78 -7.82 0.20 0.25
C GLU A 78 -6.65 -0.68 -0.22
N LEU A 79 -5.98 -0.27 -1.30
CA LEU A 79 -4.80 -0.97 -1.81
C LEU A 79 -3.66 -0.97 -0.79
N GLY A 80 -3.39 0.18 -0.17
CA GLY A 80 -2.36 0.29 0.86
C GLY A 80 -2.64 -0.60 2.07
N ARG A 81 -3.90 -0.66 2.51
CA ARG A 81 -4.34 -1.57 3.57
C ARG A 81 -4.12 -3.04 3.19
N LYS A 82 -4.54 -3.45 1.99
CA LYS A 82 -4.36 -4.83 1.51
C LYS A 82 -2.89 -5.24 1.42
N VAL A 83 -2.02 -4.34 0.95
CA VAL A 83 -0.57 -4.61 0.85
C VAL A 83 0.05 -4.78 2.23
N LEU A 84 -0.22 -3.86 3.16
CA LEU A 84 0.32 -3.94 4.52
C LEU A 84 -0.23 -5.17 5.26
N ASP A 85 -1.53 -5.45 5.17
CA ASP A 85 -2.14 -6.66 5.74
C ASP A 85 -1.41 -7.91 5.23
N LYS A 86 -1.14 -7.98 3.93
CA LYS A 86 -0.46 -9.13 3.34
C LYS A 86 0.99 -9.25 3.82
N TYR A 87 1.71 -8.13 3.95
CA TYR A 87 3.07 -8.13 4.49
C TYR A 87 3.11 -8.73 5.90
N PHE A 88 2.26 -8.25 6.81
CA PHE A 88 2.23 -8.76 8.19
C PHE A 88 1.70 -10.19 8.31
N GLU A 89 0.77 -10.60 7.43
CA GLU A 89 0.33 -12.00 7.31
C GLU A 89 1.51 -12.92 6.94
N LEU A 90 2.27 -12.56 5.90
CA LEU A 90 3.42 -13.34 5.43
C LEU A 90 4.53 -13.38 6.47
N LYS A 91 4.82 -12.27 7.14
CA LYS A 91 5.80 -12.20 8.23
C LYS A 91 5.41 -13.12 9.39
N SER A 92 4.14 -13.11 9.79
CA SER A 92 3.64 -14.00 10.84
C SER A 92 3.78 -15.47 10.45
N LYS A 93 3.50 -15.83 9.19
CA LYS A 93 3.68 -17.20 8.67
C LYS A 93 5.15 -17.63 8.69
N GLN A 94 6.05 -16.79 8.18
CA GLN A 94 7.50 -17.08 8.17
C GLN A 94 8.06 -17.31 9.59
N SER A 95 7.59 -16.52 10.56
CA SER A 95 7.97 -16.69 11.97
C SER A 95 7.42 -17.97 12.59
N LYS A 96 6.24 -18.45 12.18
CA LYS A 96 5.66 -19.70 12.68
C LYS A 96 6.30 -20.94 12.05
N GLU A 97 6.75 -20.83 10.80
CA GLU A 97 7.29 -21.95 10.03
C GLU A 97 8.82 -22.08 10.16
N ASN A 98 9.48 -21.20 10.94
CA ASN A 98 10.94 -21.05 11.01
C ASN A 98 11.59 -21.00 9.61
N THR A 99 10.93 -20.34 8.65
CA THR A 99 11.38 -20.33 7.25
C THR A 99 12.74 -19.65 7.12
N ALA A 100 13.06 -18.67 7.97
CA ALA A 100 14.36 -18.02 7.98
C ALA A 100 15.50 -18.99 8.34
N GLU A 101 15.30 -19.83 9.36
CA GLU A 101 16.27 -20.87 9.75
C GLU A 101 16.38 -21.93 8.66
N LYS A 102 15.26 -22.44 8.15
CA LYS A 102 15.25 -23.41 7.05
C LYS A 102 15.93 -22.90 5.78
N ASN A 103 15.76 -21.62 5.46
CA ASN A 103 16.42 -21.00 4.32
C ASN A 103 17.92 -20.85 4.56
N LYS A 104 18.34 -20.49 5.78
CA LYS A 104 19.75 -20.41 6.18
C LYS A 104 20.42 -21.79 6.09
N ASP A 105 19.79 -22.82 6.61
CA ASP A 105 20.27 -24.21 6.55
C ASP A 105 20.39 -24.70 5.09
N LYS A 106 19.44 -24.34 4.22
CA LYS A 106 19.48 -24.69 2.79
C LYS A 106 20.64 -24.01 2.06
N ILE A 107 20.88 -22.73 2.33
CA ILE A 107 21.99 -21.96 1.74
C ILE A 107 23.33 -22.53 2.22
N GLU A 108 23.48 -22.81 3.51
CA GLU A 108 24.70 -23.40 4.07
C GLU A 108 24.98 -24.78 3.47
N LYS A 109 23.95 -25.61 3.28
CA LYS A 109 24.07 -26.91 2.64
C LYS A 109 24.49 -26.80 1.17
N GLU A 110 23.85 -25.92 0.39
CA GLU A 110 24.20 -25.65 -1.01
C GLU A 110 25.60 -25.04 -1.18
N ALA A 111 26.13 -24.34 -0.18
CA ALA A 111 27.48 -23.78 -0.20
C ALA A 111 28.60 -24.79 0.12
N THR A 112 28.25 -25.97 0.62
CA THR A 112 29.19 -27.05 1.00
C THR A 112 29.16 -28.27 0.07
N GLU A 113 28.25 -28.30 -0.91
CA GLU A 113 28.20 -29.27 -2.02
C GLU A 113 28.94 -28.72 -3.25
#